data_AF-A0A1F6NTN8-F1
#
_entry.id   AF-A0A1F6NTN8-F1
#
_cell.length_a   1.000
_cell.length_b   1.000
_cell.length_c   1.000
_cell.angle_alpha   90.00
_cell.angle_beta   90.00
_cell.angle_gamma   90.00
#
_symmetry.space_group_name_H-M   'P 1'
#
loop_
_entity.id
_entity.type
_entity.pdbx_description
1 polymer ?
#
loop_
_entity_poly.entity_id
_entity_poly.type
_entity_poly.pdbx_seq_one_letter_code
_entity_poly.pdbx_strand_id
1 'polypeptide(L)'
;MGTNTVQKEELMDIERAKDLIEENDFDFSEKNVVMHGLQILAKYEENIMPQFGHDIIWASNFDKTVIQMPEEEVVRMAKLGWVYDEENDCWAHY
;
A
#
# COMPACT_ATOMS: atom_id res chain seq x y z
N MET A 1 -38.01 -7.27 5.21
CA MET A 1 -36.78 -8.06 5.18
C MET A 1 -35.85 -7.36 4.20
N GLY A 2 -34.93 -6.55 4.70
CA GLY A 2 -33.97 -5.85 3.85
C GLY A 2 -32.99 -6.85 3.28
N THR A 3 -32.87 -6.90 1.96
CA THR A 3 -31.82 -7.66 1.28
C THR A 3 -30.49 -6.97 1.59
N ASN A 4 -29.76 -7.52 2.56
CA ASN A 4 -28.33 -7.22 2.72
C ASN A 4 -27.63 -7.78 1.48
N THR A 5 -27.52 -6.95 0.45
CA THR A 5 -26.58 -7.18 -0.63
C THR A 5 -25.20 -6.95 -0.04
N VAL A 6 -24.59 -8.01 0.47
CA VAL A 6 -23.15 -8.00 0.77
C VAL A 6 -22.49 -7.76 -0.57
N GLN A 7 -22.07 -6.52 -0.82
CA GLN A 7 -21.19 -6.19 -1.92
C GLN A 7 -19.97 -7.09 -1.73
N LYS A 8 -19.76 -8.02 -2.66
CA LYS A 8 -18.48 -8.70 -2.79
C LYS A 8 -17.49 -7.58 -3.06
N GLU A 9 -16.70 -7.20 -2.05
CA GLU A 9 -15.51 -6.39 -2.29
C GLU A 9 -14.67 -7.19 -3.29
N GLU A 10 -14.59 -6.68 -4.52
CA GLU A 10 -13.64 -7.21 -5.49
C GLU A 10 -12.26 -6.96 -4.92
N LEU A 11 -11.57 -8.04 -4.59
CA LEU A 11 -10.19 -7.99 -4.12
C LEU A 11 -9.34 -7.32 -5.21
N MET A 12 -8.40 -6.50 -4.79
CA MET A 12 -7.46 -5.86 -5.71
C MET A 12 -6.65 -6.91 -6.45
N ASP A 13 -6.51 -6.73 -7.76
CA ASP A 13 -5.56 -7.50 -8.58
C ASP A 13 -4.14 -6.93 -8.40
N ILE A 14 -3.15 -7.81 -8.20
CA ILE A 14 -1.77 -7.40 -7.90
C ILE A 14 -1.16 -6.62 -9.06
N GLU A 15 -1.40 -7.03 -10.31
CA GLU A 15 -0.87 -6.33 -11.48
C GLU A 15 -1.55 -4.97 -11.62
N ARG A 16 -2.86 -4.88 -11.36
CA ARG A 16 -3.55 -3.59 -11.29
C ARG A 16 -2.95 -2.66 -10.23
N ALA A 17 -2.57 -3.20 -9.07
CA ALA A 17 -1.95 -2.39 -8.03
C ALA A 17 -0.56 -1.86 -8.43
N LYS A 18 0.24 -2.67 -9.13
CA LYS A 18 1.53 -2.24 -9.69
C LYS A 18 1.33 -1.13 -10.73
N ASP A 19 0.38 -1.31 -11.65
CA ASP A 19 0.02 -0.28 -12.63
C ASP A 19 -0.35 1.05 -11.94
N LEU A 20 -1.17 1.00 -10.88
CA LEU A 20 -1.54 2.18 -10.11
C LEU A 20 -0.35 2.88 -9.46
N ILE A 21 0.64 2.12 -8.98
CA ILE A 21 1.86 2.69 -8.39
C ILE A 21 2.72 3.36 -9.47
N GLU A 22 2.87 2.73 -10.63
CA GLU A 22 3.65 3.27 -11.76
C GLU A 22 2.97 4.48 -12.42
N GLU A 23 1.64 4.51 -12.47
CA GLU A 23 0.84 5.59 -13.07
C GLU A 23 0.81 6.88 -12.22
N ASN A 24 1.25 6.84 -10.95
CA ASN A 24 1.14 7.96 -10.02
C ASN A 24 2.50 8.46 -9.53
N ASP A 25 2.80 9.72 -9.86
CA ASP A 25 3.97 10.42 -9.34
C ASP A 25 3.89 10.69 -7.84
N PHE A 26 5.07 10.77 -7.21
CA PHE A 26 5.19 11.11 -5.80
C PHE A 26 4.88 12.59 -5.56
N ASP A 27 4.12 12.87 -4.50
CA ASP A 27 3.83 14.24 -4.07
C ASP A 27 4.88 14.71 -3.05
N PHE A 28 5.92 15.38 -3.54
CA PHE A 28 6.97 15.96 -2.70
C PHE A 28 6.51 17.09 -1.76
N SER A 29 5.27 17.57 -1.88
CA SER A 29 4.72 18.59 -0.98
C SER A 29 4.17 18.01 0.33
N GLU A 30 3.87 16.71 0.34
CA GLU A 30 3.31 16.02 1.48
C GLU A 30 4.36 15.82 2.58
N LYS A 31 3.97 16.08 3.83
CA LYS A 31 4.83 15.86 5.01
C LYS A 31 4.49 14.51 5.65
N ASN A 32 5.48 13.93 6.35
CA ASN A 32 5.32 12.68 7.10
C ASN A 32 4.90 11.47 6.25
N VAL A 33 5.34 11.44 4.98
CA VAL A 33 4.90 10.45 4.00
C VAL A 33 5.11 9.00 4.44
N VAL A 34 6.23 8.72 5.11
CA VAL A 34 6.53 7.42 5.73
C VAL A 34 5.46 7.04 6.76
N MET A 35 5.20 7.93 7.73
CA MET A 35 4.25 7.63 8.81
C MET A 35 2.83 7.44 8.28
N HIS A 36 2.42 8.20 7.27
CA HIS A 36 1.11 8.02 6.66
C HIS A 36 0.97 6.67 5.95
N GLY A 37 2.00 6.21 5.22
CA GLY A 37 1.96 4.90 4.59
C GLY A 37 1.92 3.77 5.61
N LEU A 38 2.69 3.86 6.70
CA LEU A 38 2.62 2.90 7.81
C LEU A 38 1.22 2.85 8.45
N GLN A 39 0.53 4.00 8.57
CA GLN A 39 -0.84 4.04 9.07
C GLN A 39 -1.86 3.40 8.12
N ILE A 40 -1.65 3.50 6.81
CA ILE A 40 -2.48 2.82 5.80
C ILE A 40 -2.27 1.31 5.94
N LEU A 41 -1.00 0.87 5.92
CA LEU A 41 -0.66 -0.54 6.07
C LEU A 41 -1.26 -1.13 7.36
N ALA A 42 -1.27 -0.36 8.46
CA ALA A 42 -1.74 -0.83 9.77
C ALA A 42 -3.23 -1.18 9.80
N LYS A 43 -3.99 -0.80 8.77
CA LYS A 43 -5.39 -1.21 8.60
C LYS A 43 -5.53 -2.66 8.12
N TYR A 44 -4.51 -3.19 7.46
CA TYR A 44 -4.51 -4.49 6.78
C TYR A 44 -3.57 -5.51 7.42
N GLU A 45 -2.64 -5.05 8.25
CA GLU A 45 -1.72 -5.90 8.99
C GLU A 45 -1.60 -5.46 10.45
N GLU A 46 -1.89 -6.38 11.39
CA GLU A 46 -1.89 -6.08 12.83
C GLU A 46 -0.49 -5.81 13.40
N ASN A 47 0.55 -6.43 12.83
CA ASN A 47 1.90 -6.43 13.39
C ASN A 47 2.93 -5.92 12.37
N ILE A 48 2.80 -4.66 11.99
CA ILE A 48 3.77 -4.04 11.09
C ILE A 48 5.11 -3.89 11.80
N MET A 49 6.13 -4.50 11.20
CA MET A 49 7.51 -4.36 11.62
C MET A 49 8.30 -3.69 10.49
N PRO A 50 8.39 -2.35 10.48
CA PRO A 50 9.20 -1.67 9.48
C PRO A 50 10.67 -1.99 9.70
N GLN A 51 11.36 -2.32 8.62
CA GLN A 51 12.80 -2.53 8.59
C GLN A 51 13.45 -1.30 7.95
N PHE A 52 14.58 -0.87 8.51
CA PHE A 52 15.29 0.32 8.08
C PHE A 52 16.65 -0.08 7.51
N GLY A 53 16.85 0.21 6.23
CA GLY A 53 18.16 0.23 5.58
C GLY A 53 18.79 1.62 5.69
N HIS A 54 19.85 1.85 4.90
CA HIS A 54 20.51 3.15 4.88
C HIS A 54 19.55 4.26 4.41
N ASP A 55 18.98 4.08 3.22
CA ASP A 55 18.10 5.06 2.56
C ASP A 55 16.75 4.42 2.15
N ILE A 56 16.37 3.30 2.77
CA ILE A 56 15.14 2.55 2.42
C ILE A 56 14.42 2.11 3.68
N ILE A 57 13.10 2.17 3.65
CA ILE A 57 12.22 1.54 4.64
C ILE A 57 11.43 0.45 3.94
N TRP A 58 11.44 -0.76 4.48
CA TRP A 58 10.59 -1.87 4.03
C TRP A 58 9.53 -2.18 5.07
N ALA A 59 8.29 -2.45 4.65
CA ALA A 59 7.23 -2.83 5.57
C ALA A 59 6.16 -3.69 4.90
N SER A 60 5.67 -4.68 5.64
CA SER A 60 4.53 -5.55 5.29
C SER A 60 4.73 -6.36 3.99
N ASN A 61 4.09 -7.52 3.89
CA ASN A 61 4.09 -8.26 2.62
C ASN A 61 3.17 -7.56 1.61
N PHE A 62 3.67 -7.29 0.41
CA PHE A 62 2.93 -6.51 -0.60
C PHE A 62 1.65 -7.25 -1.01
N ASP A 63 1.77 -8.45 -1.56
CA ASP A 63 0.65 -9.27 -2.04
C ASP A 63 -0.44 -9.45 -0.99
N LYS A 64 -0.06 -9.77 0.25
CA LYS A 64 -1.00 -9.98 1.35
C LYS A 64 -1.80 -8.73 1.70
N THR A 65 -1.15 -7.56 1.70
CA THR A 65 -1.81 -6.32 2.09
C THR A 65 -2.58 -5.72 0.92
N VAL A 66 -2.01 -5.72 -0.28
CA VAL A 66 -2.56 -5.02 -1.44
C VAL A 66 -3.90 -5.61 -1.91
N ILE A 67 -4.08 -6.94 -1.85
CA ILE A 67 -5.34 -7.59 -2.25
C ILE A 67 -6.55 -7.14 -1.40
N GLN A 68 -6.30 -6.59 -0.21
CA GLN A 68 -7.32 -6.08 0.71
C GLN A 68 -7.44 -4.55 0.63
N MET A 69 -6.53 -3.85 -0.04
CA MET A 69 -6.57 -2.40 -0.18
C MET A 69 -7.51 -1.97 -1.31
N PRO A 70 -8.35 -0.95 -1.11
CA PRO A 70 -9.05 -0.30 -2.21
C PRO A 70 -8.07 0.49 -3.10
N GLU A 71 -8.43 0.68 -4.38
CA GLU A 71 -7.60 1.42 -5.36
C GLU A 71 -7.15 2.79 -4.84
N GLU A 72 -8.04 3.51 -4.18
CA GLU A 72 -7.76 4.84 -3.64
C GLU A 72 -6.65 4.84 -2.57
N GLU A 73 -6.50 3.75 -1.80
CA GLU A 73 -5.40 3.64 -0.84
C GLU A 73 -4.09 3.19 -1.49
N VAL A 74 -4.14 2.35 -2.53
CA VAL A 74 -2.95 2.01 -3.34
C VAL A 74 -2.41 3.27 -4.03
N VAL A 75 -3.28 4.07 -4.65
CA VAL A 75 -2.92 5.38 -5.24
C VAL A 75 -2.36 6.32 -4.18
N ARG A 76 -2.93 6.30 -2.96
CA ARG A 76 -2.42 7.12 -1.86
C ARG A 76 -1.02 6.66 -1.44
N MET A 77 -0.77 5.36 -1.32
CA MET A 77 0.55 4.80 -1.04
C MET A 77 1.58 5.25 -2.09
N ALA A 78 1.24 5.14 -3.37
CA ALA A 78 2.07 5.59 -4.49
C ALA A 78 2.43 7.08 -4.39
N LYS A 79 1.43 7.96 -4.16
CA LYS A 79 1.67 9.40 -3.98
C LYS A 79 2.51 9.73 -2.76
N LEU A 80 2.44 8.91 -1.72
CA LEU A 80 3.29 9.01 -0.54
C LEU A 80 4.72 8.49 -0.80
N GLY A 81 5.03 7.97 -1.98
CA GLY A 81 6.35 7.43 -2.33
C GLY A 81 6.57 5.98 -1.91
N TRP A 82 5.51 5.27 -1.51
CA TRP A 82 5.60 3.84 -1.24
C TRP A 82 5.43 3.05 -2.54
N VAL A 83 6.35 2.14 -2.80
CA VAL A 83 6.40 1.32 -4.01
C VAL A 83 6.46 -0.16 -3.68
N TYR A 84 6.24 -0.99 -4.69
CA TYR A 84 6.51 -2.42 -4.59
C TYR A 84 8.00 -2.70 -4.79
N ASP A 85 8.63 -3.38 -3.83
CA ASP A 85 9.96 -3.96 -3.98
C ASP A 85 9.82 -5.43 -4.37
N GLU A 86 10.00 -5.73 -5.65
CA GLU A 86 9.85 -7.09 -6.20
C GLU A 86 10.86 -8.08 -5.63
N GLU A 87 12.07 -7.63 -5.23
CA GLU A 87 13.11 -8.52 -4.72
C GLU A 87 12.77 -9.04 -3.32
N ASN A 88 12.12 -8.19 -2.52
CA ASN A 88 11.79 -8.48 -1.11
C ASN A 88 10.30 -8.77 -0.89
N ASP A 89 9.47 -8.67 -1.92
CA ASP A 89 8.01 -8.85 -1.89
C ASP A 89 7.31 -8.02 -0.79
N CYS A 90 7.66 -6.72 -0.72
CA CYS A 90 7.15 -5.82 0.32
C CYS A 90 6.95 -4.39 -0.18
N TRP A 91 6.33 -3.55 0.65
CA TRP A 91 6.28 -2.11 0.39
C TRP A 91 7.61 -1.47 0.79
N ALA A 92 8.16 -0.65 -0.11
CA ALA A 92 9.40 0.10 0.12
C ALA A 92 9.18 1.61 0.00
N HIS A 93 9.99 2.39 0.70
CA HIS A 93 9.99 3.87 0.65
C HIS A 93 11.44 4.39 0.67
N TYR A 94 11.75 5.38 -0.18
CA TYR A 94 13.10 5.95 -0.41
C TYR A 94 13.16 7.44 -0.04
#